data_AF-B7CCQ8-F1
#
_entry.id   AF-B7CCQ8-F1
#
_cell.length_a   1.000
_cell.length_b   1.000
_cell.length_c   1.000
_cell.angle_alpha   90.00
_cell.angle_beta   90.00
_cell.angle_gamma   90.00
#
_symmetry.space_group_name_H-M   'P 1'
#
loop_
_entity.id
_entity.type
_entity.pdbx_description
1 polymer ?
#
loop_
_entity_poly.entity_id
_entity_poly.type
_entity_poly.pdbx_seq_one_letter_code
_entity_poly.pdbx_strand_id
1 'polypeptide(L)'
;MFFMHACRKSVGDDFIVAFRFGACDYMEGGSEIKDIPVAARIFEQAGIDFLDISGGHCIYTIKGKTASGWFAELSKPAKQAVKVPVMLTGGVKTGEDAEKLLEGQAVDLIGVGRSMMRDAEWTQKALAEVQ
;
A
#
# COMPACT_ATOMS: atom_id res chain seq x y z
N MET A 1 -4.46 -10.88 -15.18
CA MET A 1 -5.81 -11.25 -14.69
C MET A 1 -5.95 -12.73 -14.35
N PHE A 2 -5.56 -13.67 -15.22
CA PHE A 2 -5.75 -15.12 -14.98
C PHE A 2 -5.24 -15.64 -13.63
N PHE A 3 -4.08 -15.18 -13.18
CA PHE A 3 -3.50 -15.63 -11.91
C PHE A 3 -4.37 -15.27 -10.70
N MET A 4 -4.77 -14.00 -10.54
CA MET A 4 -5.60 -13.58 -9.42
C MET A 4 -6.96 -14.27 -9.43
N HIS A 5 -7.57 -14.45 -10.61
CA HIS A 5 -8.81 -15.21 -10.72
C HIS A 5 -8.64 -16.67 -10.27
N ALA A 6 -7.54 -17.32 -10.62
CA ALA A 6 -7.22 -18.66 -10.17
C ALA A 6 -7.01 -18.72 -8.63
N CYS A 7 -6.35 -17.72 -8.05
CA CYS A 7 -6.23 -17.57 -6.60
C CYS A 7 -7.61 -17.45 -5.95
N ARG A 8 -8.44 -16.49 -6.38
CA ARG A 8 -9.82 -16.30 -5.89
C ARG A 8 -10.62 -17.59 -5.96
N LYS A 9 -10.63 -18.26 -7.12
CA LYS A 9 -11.35 -19.53 -7.30
C LYS A 9 -10.87 -20.63 -6.36
N SER A 10 -9.59 -20.64 -5.99
CA SER A 10 -9.01 -21.66 -5.12
C SER A 10 -9.35 -21.44 -3.64
N VAL A 11 -9.49 -20.19 -3.21
CA VAL A 11 -9.74 -19.83 -1.80
C VAL A 11 -11.22 -19.57 -1.49
N GLY A 12 -12.06 -19.34 -2.52
CA GLY A 12 -13.46 -19.00 -2.36
C GLY A 12 -13.68 -17.52 -2.01
N ASP A 13 -14.92 -17.11 -1.80
CA ASP A 13 -15.28 -15.70 -1.57
C ASP A 13 -15.07 -15.23 -0.13
N ASP A 14 -15.02 -16.16 0.84
CA ASP A 14 -14.85 -15.87 2.28
C ASP A 14 -13.37 -15.81 2.72
N PHE A 15 -12.47 -15.48 1.79
CA PHE A 15 -11.04 -15.40 2.05
C PHE A 15 -10.47 -14.11 1.46
N ILE A 16 -9.65 -13.39 2.23
CA ILE A 16 -9.07 -12.12 1.76
C ILE A 16 -7.95 -12.38 0.76
N VAL A 17 -8.08 -11.83 -0.44
CA VAL A 17 -7.06 -11.80 -1.49
C VAL A 17 -6.60 -10.37 -1.70
N ALA A 18 -5.40 -10.08 -1.23
CA ALA A 18 -4.75 -8.79 -1.45
C ALA A 18 -3.76 -8.85 -2.60
N PHE A 19 -3.54 -7.72 -3.27
CA PHE A 19 -2.43 -7.58 -4.21
C PHE A 19 -1.46 -6.49 -3.74
N ARG A 20 -0.19 -6.84 -3.60
CA ARG A 20 0.87 -5.89 -3.27
C ARG A 20 1.54 -5.39 -4.54
N PHE A 21 1.32 -4.11 -4.84
CA PHE A 21 1.72 -3.49 -6.09
C PHE A 21 2.94 -2.58 -5.91
N GLY A 22 4.05 -2.94 -6.55
CA GLY A 22 5.19 -2.04 -6.75
C GLY A 22 4.81 -1.00 -7.82
N ALA A 23 4.38 0.19 -7.38
CA ALA A 23 3.60 1.10 -8.20
C ALA A 23 4.41 2.02 -9.12
N CYS A 24 5.71 2.20 -8.85
CA CYS A 24 6.60 3.02 -9.67
C CYS A 24 8.04 2.55 -9.48
N ASP A 25 8.75 2.30 -10.59
CA ASP A 25 10.12 1.77 -10.57
C ASP A 25 11.20 2.86 -10.55
N TYR A 26 10.84 4.11 -10.88
CA TYR A 26 11.76 5.26 -10.90
C TYR A 26 13.00 5.07 -11.78
N MET A 27 12.85 4.28 -12.84
CA MET A 27 13.91 4.01 -13.82
C MET A 27 13.36 4.15 -15.24
N GLU A 28 14.26 4.42 -16.19
CA GLU A 28 13.90 4.46 -17.60
C GLU A 28 13.31 3.11 -18.05
N GLY A 29 12.17 3.17 -18.75
CA GLY A 29 11.41 1.99 -19.16
C GLY A 29 10.67 1.25 -18.04
N GLY A 30 10.73 1.75 -16.81
CA GLY A 30 9.98 1.23 -15.67
C GLY A 30 8.56 1.78 -15.60
N SER A 31 7.77 1.26 -14.65
CA SER A 31 6.44 1.77 -14.36
C SER A 31 6.47 3.20 -13.82
N GLU A 32 5.50 4.01 -14.24
CA GLU A 32 5.36 5.41 -13.87
C GLU A 32 4.07 5.66 -13.09
N ILE A 33 4.01 6.81 -12.39
CA ILE A 33 2.84 7.21 -11.59
C ILE A 33 1.55 7.24 -12.43
N LYS A 34 1.65 7.60 -13.71
CA LYS A 34 0.50 7.66 -14.64
C LYS A 34 -0.12 6.28 -14.93
N ASP A 35 0.62 5.20 -14.71
CA ASP A 35 0.17 3.83 -15.00
C ASP A 35 -0.65 3.26 -13.83
N ILE A 36 -0.50 3.83 -12.63
CA ILE A 36 -1.09 3.35 -11.38
C ILE A 36 -2.62 3.21 -11.47
N PRO A 37 -3.40 4.23 -11.93
CA PRO A 37 -4.85 4.10 -11.99
C PRO A 37 -5.33 2.97 -12.91
N VAL A 38 -4.61 2.73 -14.01
CA VAL A 38 -4.95 1.68 -14.97
C VAL A 38 -4.66 0.30 -14.35
N ALA A 39 -3.49 0.13 -13.77
CA ALA A 39 -3.11 -1.11 -13.09
C ALA A 39 -4.04 -1.43 -11.91
N ALA A 40 -4.35 -0.45 -11.06
CA ALA A 40 -5.23 -0.60 -9.91
C ALA A 40 -6.62 -1.12 -10.31
N ARG A 41 -7.23 -0.55 -11.37
CA ARG A 41 -8.52 -1.02 -11.90
C ARG A 41 -8.46 -2.43 -12.45
N ILE A 42 -7.35 -2.82 -13.09
CA ILE A 42 -7.14 -4.19 -13.59
C ILE A 42 -7.09 -5.19 -12.43
N PHE A 43 -6.45 -4.83 -11.32
CA PHE A 43 -6.39 -5.69 -10.14
C PHE A 43 -7.76 -5.79 -9.46
N GLU A 44 -8.46 -4.67 -9.28
CA GLU A 44 -9.84 -4.65 -8.75
C GLU A 44 -10.79 -5.53 -9.58
N GLN A 45 -10.76 -5.39 -10.91
CA GLN A 45 -11.57 -6.23 -11.82
C GLN A 45 -11.22 -7.72 -11.74
N ALA A 46 -10.03 -8.06 -11.25
CA ALA A 46 -9.61 -9.44 -11.07
C ALA A 46 -10.07 -10.04 -9.72
N GLY A 47 -10.74 -9.28 -8.86
CA GLY A 47 -11.39 -9.76 -7.64
C GLY A 47 -10.53 -9.72 -6.38
N ILE A 48 -9.60 -8.76 -6.29
CA ILE A 48 -8.87 -8.48 -5.04
C ILE A 48 -9.80 -7.78 -4.04
N ASP A 49 -9.57 -7.98 -2.76
CA ASP A 49 -10.33 -7.33 -1.68
C ASP A 49 -9.69 -6.03 -1.22
N PHE A 50 -8.37 -5.89 -1.34
CA PHE A 50 -7.66 -4.64 -1.12
C PHE A 50 -6.33 -4.59 -1.87
N LEU A 51 -5.83 -3.37 -2.08
CA LEU A 51 -4.59 -3.09 -2.81
C LEU A 51 -3.53 -2.52 -1.85
N ASP A 52 -2.37 -3.16 -1.73
CA ASP A 52 -1.23 -2.66 -0.95
C ASP A 52 -0.18 -2.01 -1.84
N ILE A 53 0.02 -0.70 -1.67
CA ILE A 53 0.92 0.11 -2.49
C ILE A 53 2.32 0.14 -1.87
N SER A 54 3.29 -0.21 -2.69
CA SER A 54 4.72 -0.13 -2.39
C SER A 54 5.51 0.52 -3.52
N GLY A 55 6.83 0.64 -3.33
CA GLY A 55 7.77 1.08 -4.36
C GLY A 55 8.20 -0.07 -5.27
N GLY A 56 8.78 0.29 -6.42
CA GLY A 56 9.10 -0.57 -7.56
C GLY A 56 9.68 -1.96 -7.29
N HIS A 57 9.55 -2.82 -8.30
CA HIS A 57 9.87 -4.25 -8.22
C HIS A 57 11.37 -4.55 -8.06
N CYS A 58 12.24 -3.58 -8.38
CA CYS A 58 13.69 -3.78 -8.50
C CYS A 58 14.51 -3.15 -7.36
N ILE A 59 14.24 -3.54 -6.10
CA ILE A 59 15.02 -3.11 -4.92
C ILE A 59 15.17 -1.58 -4.89
N TYR A 60 14.05 -0.87 -5.03
CA TYR A 60 14.09 0.57 -4.96
C TYR A 60 14.23 1.02 -3.49
N THR A 61 15.39 1.56 -3.15
CA THR A 61 15.60 2.30 -1.91
C THR A 61 15.50 3.79 -2.22
N ILE A 62 14.49 4.48 -1.70
CA ILE A 62 14.44 5.94 -1.81
C ILE A 62 15.58 6.52 -0.98
N LYS A 63 16.70 6.85 -1.63
CA LYS A 63 17.81 7.54 -0.96
C LYS A 63 17.35 8.94 -0.56
N GLY A 64 17.50 9.27 0.72
CA GLY A 64 17.23 10.62 1.24
C GLY A 64 15.78 10.94 1.64
N LYS A 65 14.80 10.05 1.43
CA LYS A 65 13.47 10.24 2.06
C LYS A 65 13.51 9.76 3.51
N THR A 66 13.68 10.72 4.42
CA THR A 66 13.60 10.50 5.88
C THR A 66 12.17 10.59 6.41
N ALA A 67 11.31 11.31 5.69
CA ALA A 67 9.88 11.48 5.99
C ALA A 67 9.13 10.15 5.95
N SER A 68 8.06 10.05 6.73
CA SER A 68 7.12 8.92 6.72
C SER A 68 6.24 8.91 5.47
N GLY A 69 5.52 7.81 5.23
CA GLY A 69 4.58 7.73 4.11
C GLY A 69 5.23 7.80 2.73
N TRP A 70 6.30 7.01 2.52
CA TRP A 70 7.15 7.09 1.31
C TRP A 70 6.41 7.05 -0.02
N PHE A 71 5.28 6.34 -0.04
CA PHE A 71 4.46 6.05 -1.21
C PHE A 71 3.10 6.76 -1.18
N ALA A 72 2.91 7.80 -0.36
CA ALA A 72 1.65 8.53 -0.27
C ALA A 72 1.22 9.09 -1.64
N GLU A 73 2.17 9.68 -2.37
CA GLU A 73 1.97 10.19 -3.74
C GLU A 73 1.62 9.09 -4.76
N LEU A 74 2.03 7.84 -4.51
CA LEU A 74 1.66 6.70 -5.35
C LEU A 74 0.29 6.13 -4.96
N SER A 75 -0.06 6.21 -3.68
CA SER A 75 -1.26 5.58 -3.13
C SER A 75 -2.52 6.39 -3.43
N LYS A 76 -2.41 7.73 -3.42
CA LYS A 76 -3.52 8.64 -3.73
C LYS A 76 -4.16 8.40 -5.11
N PRO A 77 -3.40 8.33 -6.23
CA PRO A 77 -4.00 8.03 -7.53
C PRO A 77 -4.57 6.61 -7.62
N ALA A 78 -4.02 5.63 -6.88
CA ALA A 78 -4.61 4.30 -6.79
C ALA A 78 -5.98 4.34 -6.09
N LYS A 79 -6.06 4.97 -4.91
CA LYS A 79 -7.29 5.12 -4.11
C LYS A 79 -8.39 5.85 -4.87
N GLN A 80 -8.04 6.85 -5.68
CA GLN A 80 -9.02 7.55 -6.53
C GLN A 80 -9.55 6.68 -7.68
N ALA A 81 -8.84 5.63 -8.07
CA ALA A 81 -9.15 4.83 -9.25
C ALA A 81 -10.00 3.58 -8.96
N VAL A 82 -10.06 3.14 -7.70
CA VAL A 82 -10.72 1.89 -7.27
C VAL A 82 -11.67 2.15 -6.11
N LYS A 83 -12.54 1.18 -5.83
CA LYS A 83 -13.48 1.17 -4.69
C LYS A 83 -12.98 0.30 -3.55
N VAL A 84 -12.17 -0.71 -3.84
CA VAL A 84 -11.55 -1.53 -2.80
C VAL A 84 -10.60 -0.69 -1.93
N PRO A 85 -10.46 -0.99 -0.63
CA PRO A 85 -9.54 -0.29 0.24
C PRO A 85 -8.09 -0.30 -0.30
N VAL A 86 -7.39 0.81 -0.09
CA VAL A 86 -5.98 0.97 -0.44
C VAL A 86 -5.12 1.09 0.82
N MET A 87 -4.14 0.20 0.94
CA MET A 87 -3.12 0.20 1.97
C MET A 87 -1.84 0.86 1.47
N LEU A 88 -1.16 1.66 2.30
CA LEU A 88 0.22 2.08 2.07
C LEU A 88 1.15 1.32 3.00
N THR A 89 2.18 0.69 2.44
CA THR A 89 3.27 0.08 3.20
C THR A 89 4.62 0.73 2.87
N GLY A 90 5.02 1.73 3.66
CA GLY A 90 6.31 2.39 3.47
C GLY A 90 6.58 3.57 4.41
N GLY A 91 7.58 3.43 5.27
CA GLY A 91 8.14 4.55 6.02
C GLY A 91 7.37 4.99 7.27
N VAL A 92 6.29 4.31 7.67
CA VAL A 92 5.53 4.63 8.89
C VAL A 92 6.30 4.21 10.14
N LYS A 93 6.55 5.16 11.04
CA LYS A 93 7.37 4.95 12.25
C LYS A 93 6.59 5.17 13.54
N THR A 94 5.61 6.05 13.57
CA THR A 94 4.81 6.39 14.77
C THR A 94 3.31 6.25 14.50
N GLY A 95 2.49 6.33 15.56
CA GLY A 95 1.03 6.41 15.43
C GLY A 95 0.61 7.70 14.73
N GLU A 96 1.23 8.84 15.08
CA GLU A 96 0.98 10.11 14.41
C GLU A 96 1.26 10.07 12.89
N ASP A 97 2.30 9.35 12.46
CA ASP A 97 2.59 9.16 11.03
C ASP A 97 1.42 8.45 10.32
N ALA A 98 0.87 7.42 10.96
CA ALA A 98 -0.26 6.67 10.45
C ALA A 98 -1.52 7.54 10.38
N GLU A 99 -1.82 8.28 11.46
CA GLU A 99 -3.01 9.14 11.55
C GLU A 99 -2.97 10.24 10.48
N LYS A 100 -1.85 10.95 10.33
CA LYS A 100 -1.69 11.99 9.30
C LYS A 100 -1.95 11.46 7.88
N LEU A 101 -1.56 10.21 7.60
CA LEU A 101 -1.79 9.58 6.29
C LEU A 101 -3.26 9.19 6.07
N LEU A 102 -3.94 8.76 7.13
CA LEU A 102 -5.36 8.42 7.12
C LEU A 102 -6.24 9.68 7.00
N GLU A 103 -5.97 10.71 7.81
CA GLU A 103 -6.62 12.03 7.77
C GLU A 103 -6.46 12.71 6.42
N GLY A 104 -5.27 12.58 5.81
CA GLY A 104 -5.00 13.07 4.46
C GLY A 104 -5.77 12.34 3.36
N GLN A 105 -6.52 11.29 3.70
CA GLN A 105 -7.34 10.45 2.81
C GLN A 105 -6.56 9.87 1.63
N ALA A 106 -5.23 9.78 1.72
CA ALA A 106 -4.39 9.20 0.69
C ALA A 106 -4.53 7.66 0.64
N VAL A 107 -4.92 7.05 1.76
CA VAL A 107 -5.11 5.61 1.95
C VAL A 107 -6.25 5.33 2.93
N ASP A 108 -6.66 4.06 2.99
CA ASP A 108 -7.66 3.53 3.91
C ASP A 108 -7.01 2.69 5.03
N LEU A 109 -5.82 2.15 4.76
CA LEU A 109 -5.10 1.25 5.64
C LEU A 109 -3.61 1.59 5.68
N ILE A 110 -2.96 1.25 6.80
CA ILE A 110 -1.54 1.47 7.01
C ILE A 110 -0.83 0.14 7.26
N GLY A 111 0.16 -0.17 6.42
CA GLY A 111 1.05 -1.31 6.59
C GLY A 111 2.31 -0.92 7.34
N VAL A 112 2.58 -1.61 8.46
CA VAL A 112 3.73 -1.36 9.33
C VAL A 112 4.61 -2.60 9.39
N GLY A 113 5.88 -2.46 9.02
CA GLY A 113 6.85 -3.55 9.00
C GLY A 113 7.96 -3.36 10.03
N ARG A 114 9.04 -2.67 9.62
CA ARG A 114 10.27 -2.50 10.42
C ARG A 114 10.05 -1.91 11.81
N SER A 115 9.05 -1.05 11.99
CA SER A 115 8.76 -0.42 13.28
C SER A 115 8.23 -1.46 14.29
N MET A 116 7.26 -2.29 13.88
CA MET A 116 6.77 -3.42 14.69
C MET A 116 7.84 -4.49 14.92
N MET A 117 8.76 -4.72 13.97
CA MET A 117 9.87 -5.66 14.18
C MET A 117 10.89 -5.17 15.22
N ARG A 118 11.02 -3.85 15.40
CA ARG A 118 11.97 -3.25 16.36
C ARG A 118 11.37 -3.06 17.74
N ASP A 119 10.05 -2.95 17.84
CA ASP A 119 9.34 -2.71 19.07
C ASP A 119 8.06 -3.54 19.10
N ALA A 120 8.04 -4.57 19.95
CA ALA A 120 6.88 -5.46 20.09
C ALA A 120 5.64 -4.74 20.65
N GLU A 121 5.82 -3.60 21.33
CA GLU A 121 4.75 -2.79 21.89
C GLU A 121 4.33 -1.65 20.95
N TRP A 122 4.90 -1.59 19.73
CA TRP A 122 4.68 -0.49 18.78
C TRP A 122 3.20 -0.15 18.61
N THR A 123 2.33 -1.17 18.46
CA THR A 123 0.89 -0.96 18.28
C THR A 123 0.25 -0.27 19.48
N GLN A 124 0.61 -0.66 20.71
CA GLN A 124 0.03 -0.05 21.91
C GLN A 124 0.50 1.41 22.07
N LYS A 125 1.78 1.67 21.78
CA LYS A 125 2.35 3.03 21.80
C LYS A 125 1.71 3.91 20.73
N ALA A 126 1.59 3.40 19.50
CA ALA A 126 0.95 4.10 18.39
C ALA A 126 -0.51 4.46 18.70
N LEU A 127 -1.28 3.57 19.34
CA LEU A 127 -2.65 3.86 19.77
C LEU A 127 -2.71 4.94 20.86
N ALA A 128 -1.79 4.89 21.83
CA ALA A 128 -1.73 5.89 22.90
C ALA A 128 -1.31 7.29 22.40
N GLU A 129 -0.62 7.39 21.26
CA GLU A 129 -0.22 8.67 20.65
C GLU A 129 -1.37 9.41 19.95
N VAL A 130 -2.43 8.69 19.53
CA VAL A 130 -3.51 9.23 18.67
C VAL A 130 -4.89 9.19 19.33
N GLN A 131 -4.95 8.81 20.61
CA GLN A 131 -6.16 8.81 21.43
C GLN A 131 -6.54 10.19 21.98
#